data_AF-A0A495PXL4-F1
#
_entry.id   AF-A0A495PXL4-F1
#
_cell.length_a   1.000
_cell.length_b   1.000
_cell.length_c   1.000
_cell.angle_alpha   90.00
_cell.angle_beta   90.00
_cell.angle_gamma   90.00
#
_symmetry.space_group_name_H-M   'P 1'
#
loop_
_entity.id
_entity.type
_entity.pdbx_description
1 polymer ?
#
loop_
_entity_poly.entity_id
_entity_poly.type
_entity_poly.pdbx_seq_one_letter_code
_entity_poly.pdbx_strand_id
1 'polypeptide(L)'
;MKPQIRITSRVFLFLIFLVIATISCNTESDKKSEPSIQTDIATDSLNDIPKEKVIPELVIAYKIDSLRTSVELDSFKNRYSESQQKVIAALNRIDPSRMRVGENLIVPDTLFDDISNYAPFPKKLDIINAIPKTVLISQRVQGFALYENGNLIKWGPVSSGKKSTPTPNGLHYGNYKAKRKISTVDEAWILPYYFNFMNFEGVGVHQYALPGYPASHACVRLYMDDAQYIYDWAKQWELNSSGQKVLKKGTPFMVYGKYDYNAEAPWLQLAKDRLNNNLINEEMATLKDYVAKYNEYIKSIEPSNLDKELSVDKGTVITYN
;
A
#
# COMPACT_ATOMS: atom_id res chain seq x y z
N MET A 1 27.93 43.42 -39.90
CA MET A 1 28.79 42.58 -40.78
C MET A 1 28.21 41.16 -40.86
N LYS A 2 28.55 40.41 -41.93
CA LYS A 2 28.38 38.95 -42.12
C LYS A 2 29.81 38.32 -42.13
N PRO A 3 30.06 37.01 -41.93
CA PRO A 3 29.42 35.81 -42.55
C PRO A 3 28.62 34.96 -41.53
N GLN A 4 27.85 33.89 -41.83
CA GLN A 4 27.56 33.06 -43.02
C GLN A 4 28.63 32.10 -43.58
N ILE A 5 28.48 30.81 -43.25
CA ILE A 5 28.95 29.65 -44.03
C ILE A 5 27.78 28.66 -44.20
N ARG A 6 27.79 27.83 -45.25
CA ARG A 6 26.76 26.84 -45.68
C ARG A 6 27.41 25.42 -45.78
N ILE A 7 26.69 24.46 -46.39
CA ILE A 7 27.16 23.20 -47.05
C ILE A 7 27.03 21.93 -46.16
N THR A 8 26.47 20.78 -46.59
CA THR A 8 25.50 20.41 -47.67
C THR A 8 24.83 19.07 -47.33
N SER A 9 23.67 18.77 -47.95
CA SER A 9 23.06 17.42 -47.97
C SER A 9 23.83 16.43 -48.87
N ARG A 10 23.81 15.13 -48.51
CA ARG A 10 23.86 14.01 -49.48
C ARG A 10 22.95 12.85 -49.05
N VAL A 11 22.28 12.26 -50.05
CA VAL A 11 21.50 11.02 -49.98
C VAL A 11 22.42 9.83 -50.28
N PHE A 12 22.10 8.63 -49.75
CA PHE A 12 22.63 7.37 -50.29
C PHE A 12 21.57 6.26 -50.27
N LEU A 13 21.48 5.49 -51.36
CA LEU A 13 20.46 4.47 -51.59
C LEU A 13 20.95 3.45 -52.64
N PHE A 14 21.37 2.26 -52.20
CA PHE A 14 21.56 1.03 -53.01
C PHE A 14 21.39 -0.16 -52.02
N LEU A 15 20.50 -1.14 -52.20
CA LEU A 15 20.29 -2.15 -53.25
C LEU A 15 21.05 -3.48 -53.01
N ILE A 16 20.25 -4.47 -52.56
CA ILE A 16 20.25 -5.91 -52.86
C ILE A 16 21.47 -6.49 -53.61
N PHE A 17 22.05 -7.57 -53.09
CA PHE A 17 22.40 -8.74 -53.92
C PHE A 17 22.20 -10.07 -53.17
N LEU A 18 21.76 -11.10 -53.90
CA LEU A 18 21.56 -12.48 -53.45
C LEU A 18 22.47 -13.39 -54.28
N VAL A 19 23.23 -14.29 -53.65
CA VAL A 19 23.96 -15.36 -54.35
C VAL A 19 23.82 -16.66 -53.55
N ILE A 20 23.41 -17.72 -54.24
CA ILE A 20 23.39 -19.11 -53.75
C ILE A 20 24.52 -19.86 -54.48
N ALA A 21 25.23 -20.75 -53.78
CA ALA A 21 26.18 -21.67 -54.40
C ALA A 21 26.10 -23.05 -53.72
N THR A 22 25.89 -24.11 -54.51
CA THR A 22 25.74 -25.50 -54.05
C THR A 22 26.60 -26.43 -54.89
N ILE A 23 27.61 -27.08 -54.29
CA ILE A 23 28.45 -28.13 -54.90
C ILE A 23 28.89 -29.10 -53.77
N SER A 24 29.13 -30.41 -53.94
CA SER A 24 28.38 -31.53 -54.56
C SER A 24 29.29 -32.76 -54.63
N CYS A 25 28.77 -33.98 -54.37
CA CYS A 25 29.40 -35.29 -54.67
C CYS A 25 30.72 -35.61 -53.91
N ASN A 26 31.26 -36.84 -53.81
CA ASN A 26 30.89 -38.25 -54.08
C ASN A 26 31.94 -39.15 -53.35
N THR A 27 31.86 -40.46 -53.06
CA THR A 27 30.84 -41.56 -52.97
C THR A 27 31.51 -42.67 -52.07
N GLU A 28 31.27 -43.99 -52.01
CA GLU A 28 30.46 -44.96 -52.80
C GLU A 28 30.21 -46.29 -52.04
N SER A 29 29.00 -46.85 -52.17
CA SER A 29 28.66 -48.29 -51.98
C SER A 29 28.74 -48.90 -50.54
N ASP A 30 28.10 -50.03 -50.20
CA ASP A 30 27.37 -50.99 -51.04
C ASP A 30 26.28 -51.84 -50.29
N LYS A 31 25.09 -52.00 -50.90
CA LYS A 31 24.05 -53.10 -50.74
C LYS A 31 23.50 -53.39 -49.30
N LYS A 32 22.21 -53.73 -49.08
CA LYS A 32 21.19 -54.42 -49.93
C LYS A 32 19.74 -54.26 -49.37
N SER A 33 18.73 -54.25 -50.27
CA SER A 33 17.29 -54.60 -50.11
C SER A 33 16.35 -53.88 -49.10
N GLU A 34 15.33 -53.21 -49.65
CA GLU A 34 13.98 -52.91 -49.08
C GLU A 34 12.94 -53.97 -49.54
N PRO A 35 11.62 -53.90 -49.20
CA PRO A 35 10.87 -53.10 -48.20
C PRO A 35 10.23 -54.02 -47.10
N SER A 36 9.34 -53.63 -46.16
CA SER A 36 8.33 -52.55 -46.13
C SER A 36 7.84 -52.11 -44.72
N ILE A 37 7.73 -50.79 -44.53
CA ILE A 37 6.69 -50.05 -43.78
C ILE A 37 6.26 -50.58 -42.39
N GLN A 38 6.76 -49.93 -41.33
CA GLN A 38 5.98 -48.97 -40.53
C GLN A 38 6.95 -47.97 -39.86
N THR A 39 6.50 -46.72 -39.65
CA THR A 39 7.35 -45.62 -39.17
C THR A 39 6.84 -45.06 -37.84
N ASP A 40 7.56 -45.35 -36.76
CA ASP A 40 7.42 -44.63 -35.50
C ASP A 40 8.21 -43.31 -35.55
N ILE A 41 7.60 -42.21 -35.09
CA ILE A 41 8.17 -40.85 -35.16
C ILE A 41 8.69 -40.42 -33.78
N ALA A 42 9.85 -39.75 -33.81
CA ALA A 42 10.67 -39.41 -32.65
C ALA A 42 10.00 -38.56 -31.55
N THR A 43 10.49 -38.72 -30.33
CA THR A 43 10.42 -37.72 -29.26
C THR A 43 11.83 -37.37 -28.79
N ASP A 44 12.38 -36.29 -29.35
CA ASP A 44 13.65 -35.71 -28.89
C ASP A 44 13.47 -34.87 -27.62
N SER A 45 14.52 -34.75 -26.81
CA SER A 45 14.45 -34.38 -25.40
C SER A 45 14.56 -32.87 -25.15
N LEU A 46 13.41 -32.19 -25.15
CA LEU A 46 13.27 -30.85 -24.56
C LEU A 46 12.57 -30.94 -23.19
N ASN A 47 13.33 -30.79 -22.10
CA ASN A 47 12.92 -30.13 -20.85
C ASN A 47 14.01 -30.27 -19.77
N ASP A 48 14.78 -29.21 -19.52
CA ASP A 48 15.44 -29.00 -18.23
C ASP A 48 15.39 -27.52 -17.85
N ILE A 49 14.18 -27.06 -17.50
CA ILE A 49 13.95 -25.73 -16.94
C ILE A 49 14.33 -25.78 -15.46
N PRO A 50 15.23 -24.92 -14.96
CA PRO A 50 15.59 -24.89 -13.54
C PRO A 50 14.33 -24.72 -12.67
N LYS A 51 14.02 -25.73 -11.85
CA LYS A 51 12.88 -25.68 -10.93
C LYS A 51 13.06 -24.52 -9.97
N GLU A 52 12.22 -23.49 -10.12
CA GLU A 52 12.25 -22.32 -9.25
C GLU A 52 12.13 -22.76 -7.79
N LYS A 53 13.05 -22.29 -6.95
CA LYS A 53 13.21 -22.77 -5.58
C LYS A 53 12.07 -22.22 -4.73
N VAL A 54 10.95 -22.95 -4.68
CA VAL A 54 9.76 -22.62 -3.89
C VAL A 54 10.16 -22.36 -2.44
N ILE A 55 10.23 -21.09 -2.06
CA ILE A 55 10.45 -20.66 -0.68
C ILE A 55 9.14 -20.96 0.06
N PRO A 56 9.15 -21.74 1.16
CA PRO A 56 7.94 -22.01 1.91
C PRO A 56 7.36 -20.70 2.45
N GLU A 57 6.03 -20.57 2.41
CA GLU A 57 5.35 -19.38 2.91
C GLU A 57 5.62 -19.21 4.42
N LEU A 58 5.91 -17.97 4.83
CA LEU A 58 6.15 -17.63 6.23
C LEU A 58 4.86 -17.74 7.03
N VAL A 59 4.66 -18.90 7.66
CA VAL A 59 3.57 -19.14 8.60
C VAL A 59 3.97 -18.68 9.99
N ILE A 60 3.15 -17.80 10.57
CA ILE A 60 3.29 -17.28 11.93
C ILE A 60 2.03 -17.63 12.70
N ALA A 61 2.16 -18.28 13.86
CA ALA A 61 1.07 -18.44 14.81
C ALA A 61 1.15 -17.35 15.89
N TYR A 62 0.06 -17.13 16.62
CA TYR A 62 -0.03 -16.12 17.66
C TYR A 62 -0.58 -16.71 18.95
N LYS A 63 -0.14 -16.15 20.08
CA LYS A 63 -0.62 -16.45 21.43
C LYS A 63 -0.99 -15.17 22.16
N ILE A 64 -1.82 -15.28 23.19
CA ILE A 64 -2.05 -14.19 24.14
C ILE A 64 -1.07 -14.36 25.31
N ASP A 65 -0.30 -13.32 25.63
CA ASP A 65 0.50 -13.21 26.84
C ASP A 65 -0.26 -12.25 27.80
N SER A 66 -0.75 -12.79 28.93
CA SER A 66 -1.50 -12.03 29.95
C SER A 66 -0.54 -11.52 31.01
N LEU A 67 -0.19 -10.24 30.97
CA LEU A 67 0.81 -9.65 31.87
C LEU A 67 0.17 -9.32 33.24
N ARG A 68 -0.09 -10.33 34.08
CA ARG A 68 -0.92 -10.17 35.30
C ARG A 68 -0.17 -9.54 36.49
N THR A 69 1.15 -9.57 36.47
CA THR A 69 2.04 -9.05 37.53
C THR A 69 3.18 -8.21 36.96
N SER A 70 3.83 -7.41 37.82
CA SER A 70 5.06 -6.69 37.45
C SER A 70 6.17 -7.65 37.04
N VAL A 71 6.33 -8.77 37.75
CA VAL A 71 7.35 -9.80 37.45
C VAL A 71 7.16 -10.40 36.06
N GLU A 72 5.91 -10.65 35.63
CA GLU A 72 5.61 -11.10 34.26
C GLU A 72 5.89 -10.00 33.22
N LEU A 73 5.54 -8.73 33.50
CA LEU A 73 5.82 -7.59 32.63
C LEU A 73 7.34 -7.36 32.45
N ASP A 74 8.12 -7.48 33.52
CA ASP A 74 9.57 -7.30 33.48
C ASP A 74 10.26 -8.51 32.83
N SER A 75 9.80 -9.73 33.11
CA SER A 75 10.21 -10.96 32.40
C SER A 75 9.91 -10.87 30.89
N PHE A 76 8.75 -10.35 30.51
CA PHE A 76 8.37 -10.09 29.13
C PHE A 76 9.29 -9.06 28.46
N LYS A 77 9.57 -7.93 29.12
CA LYS A 77 10.47 -6.90 28.58
C LYS A 77 11.90 -7.39 28.43
N ASN A 78 12.39 -8.19 29.38
CA ASN A 78 13.73 -8.76 29.33
C ASN A 78 13.86 -9.90 28.29
N ARG A 79 12.74 -10.46 27.81
CA ARG A 79 12.70 -11.51 26.76
C ARG A 79 12.88 -10.97 25.34
N TYR A 80 12.58 -9.68 25.11
CA TYR A 80 12.46 -9.09 23.78
C TYR A 80 13.27 -7.80 23.66
N SER A 81 14.00 -7.63 22.54
CA SER A 81 14.73 -6.38 22.25
C SER A 81 13.78 -5.18 22.10
N GLU A 82 14.29 -3.95 22.10
CA GLU A 82 13.43 -2.77 21.89
C GLU A 82 12.71 -2.77 20.53
N SER A 83 13.33 -3.30 19.47
CA SER A 83 12.74 -3.44 18.15
C SER A 83 11.61 -4.48 18.16
N GLN A 84 11.86 -5.65 18.76
CA GLN A 84 10.85 -6.68 18.99
C GLN A 84 9.68 -6.19 19.85
N GLN A 85 9.95 -5.41 20.90
CA GLN A 85 8.93 -4.75 21.74
C GLN A 85 8.10 -3.73 20.94
N LYS A 86 8.72 -2.96 20.01
CA LYS A 86 8.01 -2.07 19.10
C LYS A 86 7.10 -2.85 18.13
N VAL A 87 7.55 -4.00 17.62
CA VAL A 87 6.72 -4.89 16.79
C VAL A 87 5.53 -5.45 17.58
N ILE A 88 5.73 -5.97 18.80
CA ILE A 88 4.61 -6.47 19.62
C ILE A 88 3.63 -5.35 20.00
N ALA A 89 4.13 -4.16 20.36
CA ALA A 89 3.29 -3.00 20.64
C ALA A 89 2.45 -2.60 19.41
N ALA A 90 3.05 -2.62 18.21
CA ALA A 90 2.35 -2.34 16.96
C ALA A 90 1.32 -3.42 16.59
N LEU A 91 1.61 -4.69 16.84
CA LEU A 91 0.64 -5.78 16.70
C LEU A 91 -0.58 -5.60 17.62
N ASN A 92 -0.39 -4.98 18.79
CA ASN A 92 -1.45 -4.65 19.73
C ASN A 92 -2.05 -3.24 19.57
N ARG A 93 -1.61 -2.47 18.55
CA ARG A 93 -2.05 -1.10 18.25
C ARG A 93 -1.87 -0.14 19.44
N ILE A 94 -0.82 -0.35 20.23
CA ILE A 94 -0.46 0.44 21.41
C ILE A 94 0.90 1.14 21.26
N ASP A 95 1.11 2.24 21.98
CA ASP A 95 2.45 2.75 22.27
C ASP A 95 3.24 1.71 23.12
N PRO A 96 4.56 1.52 22.95
CA PRO A 96 5.35 0.61 23.79
C PRO A 96 5.26 0.92 25.31
N SER A 97 5.05 2.18 25.68
CA SER A 97 4.82 2.64 27.07
C SER A 97 3.45 2.23 27.67
N ARG A 98 2.64 1.50 26.91
CA ARG A 98 1.36 0.92 27.32
C ARG A 98 1.37 -0.59 27.49
N MET A 99 2.49 -1.27 27.21
CA MET A 99 2.69 -2.64 27.69
C MET A 99 2.77 -2.61 29.22
N ARG A 100 1.71 -3.08 29.88
CA ARG A 100 1.38 -2.82 31.29
C ARG A 100 0.78 -4.04 31.97
N VAL A 101 0.77 -3.99 33.30
CA VAL A 101 0.14 -5.00 34.15
C VAL A 101 -1.38 -4.95 33.96
N GLY A 102 -2.01 -6.11 33.80
CA GLY A 102 -3.45 -6.29 33.54
C GLY A 102 -3.82 -6.45 32.06
N GLU A 103 -2.90 -6.15 31.13
CA GLU A 103 -3.16 -6.21 29.68
C GLU A 103 -2.99 -7.63 29.12
N ASN A 104 -3.79 -7.92 28.09
CA ASN A 104 -3.61 -9.10 27.21
C ASN A 104 -2.95 -8.64 25.92
N LEU A 105 -1.74 -9.13 25.63
CA LEU A 105 -1.03 -8.81 24.39
C LEU A 105 -1.07 -10.00 23.43
N ILE A 106 -1.40 -9.77 22.16
CA ILE A 106 -1.09 -10.72 21.09
C ILE A 106 0.41 -10.72 20.82
N VAL A 107 1.03 -11.91 20.80
CA VAL A 107 2.47 -12.12 20.60
C VAL A 107 2.64 -13.22 19.56
N PRO A 108 3.46 -13.04 18.51
CA PRO A 108 3.72 -14.11 17.55
C PRO A 108 4.63 -15.19 18.16
N ASP A 109 4.60 -16.39 17.59
CA ASP A 109 5.55 -17.47 17.91
C ASP A 109 6.97 -17.15 17.42
N THR A 110 7.07 -16.52 16.25
CA THR A 110 8.30 -16.16 15.55
C THR A 110 8.37 -14.64 15.43
N LEU A 111 9.43 -14.02 15.97
CA LEU A 111 9.52 -12.56 16.12
C LEU A 111 10.71 -11.93 15.39
N PHE A 112 10.43 -11.35 14.22
CA PHE A 112 11.32 -10.54 13.39
C PHE A 112 11.21 -9.04 13.75
N ASP A 113 12.29 -8.29 13.56
CA ASP A 113 12.30 -6.83 13.79
C ASP A 113 11.56 -6.04 12.70
N ASP A 114 11.47 -6.57 11.47
CA ASP A 114 10.68 -5.96 10.40
C ASP A 114 9.19 -6.31 10.56
N ILE A 115 8.41 -5.30 10.94
CA ILE A 115 6.95 -5.35 11.07
C ILE A 115 6.25 -5.82 9.79
N SER A 116 6.85 -5.66 8.61
CA SER A 116 6.26 -6.02 7.32
C SER A 116 5.95 -7.52 7.17
N ASN A 117 6.58 -8.37 7.99
CA ASN A 117 6.29 -9.81 8.07
C ASN A 117 4.92 -10.13 8.68
N TYR A 118 4.27 -9.16 9.34
CA TYR A 118 2.98 -9.30 10.03
C TYR A 118 1.87 -8.44 9.42
N ALA A 119 2.04 -7.98 8.18
CA ALA A 119 1.08 -7.10 7.52
C ALA A 119 -0.30 -7.76 7.39
N PRO A 120 -1.38 -7.15 7.93
CA PRO A 120 -2.75 -7.62 7.69
C PRO A 120 -3.28 -7.23 6.29
N PHE A 121 -2.37 -6.82 5.40
CA PHE A 121 -2.63 -6.32 4.06
C PHE A 121 -1.80 -7.15 3.07
N PRO A 122 -2.36 -7.58 1.92
CA PRO A 122 -1.66 -8.48 1.01
C PRO A 122 -0.50 -7.75 0.32
N LYS A 123 0.65 -8.43 0.16
CA LYS A 123 1.88 -7.86 -0.43
C LYS A 123 1.67 -7.30 -1.85
N LYS A 124 0.69 -7.85 -2.58
CA LYS A 124 0.14 -7.30 -3.83
C LYS A 124 -1.37 -7.19 -3.74
N LEU A 125 -1.96 -6.16 -4.35
CA LEU A 125 -3.39 -5.91 -4.40
C LEU A 125 -3.77 -5.40 -5.79
N ASP A 126 -4.06 -6.32 -6.71
CA ASP A 126 -4.15 -6.04 -8.15
C ASP A 126 -5.24 -5.01 -8.51
N ILE A 127 -6.31 -4.89 -7.72
CA ILE A 127 -7.39 -3.92 -7.94
C ILE A 127 -6.92 -2.46 -7.89
N ILE A 128 -5.75 -2.16 -7.33
CA ILE A 128 -5.15 -0.81 -7.27
C ILE A 128 -3.83 -0.71 -8.07
N ASN A 129 -3.54 -1.66 -8.98
CA ASN A 129 -2.29 -1.67 -9.76
C ASN A 129 -2.08 -0.41 -10.63
N ALA A 130 -3.16 0.14 -11.18
CA ALA A 130 -3.19 1.37 -11.97
C ALA A 130 -3.14 2.65 -11.11
N ILE A 131 -3.22 2.55 -9.78
CA ILE A 131 -3.13 3.70 -8.87
C ILE A 131 -1.65 3.91 -8.47
N PRO A 132 -0.99 5.02 -8.85
CA PRO A 132 0.45 5.17 -8.62
C PRO A 132 0.84 5.22 -7.13
N LYS A 133 -0.02 5.82 -6.29
CA LYS A 133 0.10 5.86 -4.83
C LYS A 133 -1.30 5.82 -4.20
N THR A 134 -1.53 5.01 -3.17
CA THR A 134 -2.75 5.08 -2.34
C THR A 134 -2.47 4.75 -0.87
N VAL A 135 -3.22 5.39 0.03
CA VAL A 135 -3.26 5.06 1.46
C VAL A 135 -4.52 4.26 1.74
N LEU A 136 -4.37 3.02 2.18
CA LEU A 136 -5.45 2.21 2.71
C LEU A 136 -5.52 2.37 4.24
N ILE A 137 -6.71 2.56 4.81
CA ILE A 137 -6.94 2.62 6.26
C ILE A 137 -8.10 1.69 6.60
N SER A 138 -7.81 0.53 7.20
CA SER A 138 -8.85 -0.36 7.71
C SER A 138 -9.21 0.05 9.13
N GLN A 139 -10.46 0.44 9.32
CA GLN A 139 -11.01 0.68 10.65
C GLN A 139 -11.16 -0.62 11.45
N ARG A 140 -11.48 -1.74 10.78
CA ARG A 140 -11.71 -3.03 11.46
C ARG A 140 -10.45 -3.51 12.18
N VAL A 141 -9.31 -3.56 11.49
CA VAL A 141 -8.05 -4.08 12.06
C VAL A 141 -7.13 -3.00 12.62
N GLN A 142 -7.62 -1.75 12.68
CA GLN A 142 -6.88 -0.57 13.17
C GLN A 142 -5.45 -0.51 12.62
N GLY A 143 -5.33 -0.43 11.30
CA GLY A 143 -4.05 -0.30 10.61
C GLY A 143 -4.15 0.50 9.31
N PHE A 144 -3.00 1.01 8.85
CA PHE A 144 -2.82 1.63 7.54
C PHE A 144 -1.87 0.81 6.67
N ALA A 145 -2.00 0.96 5.36
CA ALA A 145 -1.02 0.49 4.37
C ALA A 145 -0.81 1.51 3.25
N LEU A 146 0.43 1.62 2.79
CA LEU A 146 0.85 2.47 1.67
C LEU A 146 1.18 1.55 0.49
N TYR A 147 0.54 1.80 -0.63
CA TYR A 147 0.72 1.02 -1.86
C TYR A 147 1.23 1.90 -3.00
N GLU A 148 2.15 1.35 -3.79
CA GLU A 148 2.59 1.89 -5.07
C GLU A 148 2.36 0.87 -6.18
N ASN A 149 1.55 1.24 -7.17
CA ASN A 149 1.15 0.36 -8.28
C ASN A 149 0.70 -1.03 -7.82
N GLY A 150 -0.08 -1.08 -6.74
CA GLY A 150 -0.58 -2.32 -6.14
C GLY A 150 0.41 -3.15 -5.33
N ASN A 151 1.65 -2.72 -5.15
CA ASN A 151 2.63 -3.36 -4.26
C ASN A 151 2.65 -2.68 -2.88
N LEU A 152 2.65 -3.45 -1.80
CA LEU A 152 2.72 -2.93 -0.44
C LEU A 152 4.12 -2.38 -0.15
N ILE A 153 4.22 -1.09 0.16
CA ILE A 153 5.49 -0.40 0.47
C ILE A 153 5.72 -0.32 1.99
N LYS A 154 4.68 -0.07 2.76
CA LYS A 154 4.74 0.06 4.23
C LYS A 154 3.36 -0.15 4.83
N TRP A 155 3.32 -0.71 6.04
CA TRP A 155 2.12 -0.69 6.89
C TRP A 155 2.47 -0.23 8.30
N GLY A 156 1.44 -0.01 9.12
CA GLY A 156 1.56 0.20 10.55
C GLY A 156 0.19 0.25 11.25
N PRO A 157 0.16 0.33 12.58
CA PRO A 157 -1.07 0.44 13.37
C PRO A 157 -1.67 1.85 13.28
N VAL A 158 -2.95 1.98 13.61
CA VAL A 158 -3.61 3.29 13.83
C VAL A 158 -4.45 3.31 15.10
N SER A 159 -4.87 4.50 15.51
CA SER A 159 -6.09 4.69 16.31
C SER A 159 -7.04 5.64 15.58
N SER A 160 -8.16 5.13 15.04
CA SER A 160 -9.19 5.93 14.37
C SER A 160 -10.17 6.59 15.38
N GLY A 161 -11.26 7.17 14.87
CA GLY A 161 -12.29 7.84 15.67
C GLY A 161 -13.03 6.91 16.64
N LYS A 162 -13.27 7.37 17.86
CA LYS A 162 -14.06 6.65 18.89
C LYS A 162 -15.54 6.54 18.51
N LYS A 163 -16.28 5.64 19.18
CA LYS A 163 -17.72 5.34 18.93
C LYS A 163 -18.64 6.55 18.74
N SER A 164 -18.43 7.64 19.49
CA SER A 164 -19.26 8.87 19.39
C SER A 164 -18.78 9.88 18.33
N THR A 165 -17.58 9.72 17.80
CA THR A 165 -16.99 10.55 16.72
C THR A 165 -16.10 9.68 15.84
N PRO A 166 -16.68 8.71 15.10
CA PRO A 166 -15.95 7.75 14.29
C PRO A 166 -15.27 8.43 13.10
N THR A 167 -14.23 7.81 12.55
CA THR A 167 -13.72 8.22 11.23
C THR A 167 -14.75 7.80 10.17
N PRO A 168 -15.16 8.68 9.24
CA PRO A 168 -16.01 8.26 8.12
C PRO A 168 -15.28 7.26 7.20
N ASN A 169 -16.03 6.35 6.57
CA ASN A 169 -15.52 5.53 5.46
C ASN A 169 -15.73 6.27 4.13
N GLY A 170 -14.81 6.08 3.18
CA GLY A 170 -14.92 6.66 1.85
C GLY A 170 -13.61 6.68 1.07
N LEU A 171 -13.73 7.12 -0.19
CA LEU A 171 -12.60 7.54 -1.03
C LEU A 171 -12.38 9.03 -0.84
N HIS A 172 -11.28 9.38 -0.17
CA HIS A 172 -10.86 10.74 0.13
C HIS A 172 -9.52 11.04 -0.53
N TYR A 173 -9.03 12.28 -0.43
CA TYR A 173 -7.81 12.71 -1.13
C TYR A 173 -7.02 13.70 -0.27
N GLY A 174 -5.73 13.42 -0.07
CA GLY A 174 -4.83 14.32 0.66
C GLY A 174 -4.85 15.72 0.05
N ASN A 175 -5.15 16.74 0.86
CA ASN A 175 -5.44 18.11 0.38
C ASN A 175 -4.55 19.18 1.01
N TYR A 176 -4.31 19.13 2.31
CA TYR A 176 -3.50 20.08 3.07
C TYR A 176 -2.65 19.33 4.11
N LYS A 177 -1.42 19.79 4.33
CA LYS A 177 -0.54 19.22 5.35
C LYS A 177 0.29 20.29 6.07
N ALA A 178 0.49 20.10 7.37
CA ALA A 178 1.34 20.96 8.22
C ALA A 178 2.16 20.13 9.21
N LYS A 179 3.46 20.41 9.34
CA LYS A 179 4.35 19.71 10.29
C LYS A 179 3.92 19.87 11.75
N ARG A 180 3.21 20.96 12.06
CA ARG A 180 2.56 21.22 13.36
C ARG A 180 1.23 21.92 13.09
N LYS A 181 0.10 21.26 13.36
CA LYS A 181 -1.23 21.88 13.42
C LYS A 181 -1.72 21.95 14.88
N ILE A 182 -2.55 22.94 15.21
CA ILE A 182 -3.35 22.97 16.44
C ILE A 182 -4.75 22.42 16.10
N SER A 183 -5.30 21.56 16.96
CA SER A 183 -6.64 21.00 16.77
C SER A 183 -7.71 22.08 16.85
N THR A 184 -8.70 22.02 15.95
CA THR A 184 -9.90 22.88 15.98
C THR A 184 -10.94 22.41 17.02
N VAL A 185 -10.64 21.36 17.77
CA VAL A 185 -11.51 20.79 18.83
C VAL A 185 -11.01 21.15 20.24
N ASP A 186 -9.69 21.36 20.40
CA ASP A 186 -9.03 21.66 21.67
C ASP A 186 -7.65 22.29 21.37
N GLU A 187 -7.43 23.53 21.80
CA GLU A 187 -6.21 24.29 21.51
C GLU A 187 -4.94 23.67 22.15
N ALA A 188 -5.09 22.83 23.18
CA ALA A 188 -3.97 22.11 23.78
C ALA A 188 -3.49 20.93 22.92
N TRP A 189 -4.29 20.45 21.96
CA TRP A 189 -3.94 19.29 21.14
C TRP A 189 -3.11 19.70 19.93
N ILE A 190 -1.80 19.61 20.08
CA ILE A 190 -0.85 19.70 18.96
C ILE A 190 -0.92 18.41 18.13
N LEU A 191 -0.96 18.57 16.81
CA LEU A 191 -1.04 17.49 15.82
C LEU A 191 0.24 17.53 14.95
N PRO A 192 1.31 16.78 15.28
CA PRO A 192 2.53 16.73 14.47
C PRO A 192 2.32 15.93 13.18
N TYR A 193 2.98 16.37 12.10
CA TYR A 193 2.87 15.79 10.76
C TYR A 193 1.42 15.55 10.30
N TYR A 194 0.56 16.54 10.56
CA TYR A 194 -0.85 16.49 10.19
C TYR A 194 -1.02 16.57 8.66
N PHE A 195 -1.79 15.65 8.10
CA PHE A 195 -2.16 15.61 6.69
C PHE A 195 -3.67 15.35 6.58
N ASN A 196 -4.43 16.38 6.22
CA ASN A 196 -5.87 16.29 5.98
C ASN A 196 -6.17 15.56 4.67
N PHE A 197 -7.20 14.70 4.71
CA PHE A 197 -7.79 14.08 3.52
C PHE A 197 -9.31 14.31 3.39
N MET A 198 -10.01 14.72 4.45
CA MET A 198 -11.40 15.21 4.39
C MET A 198 -11.47 16.71 4.73
N ASN A 199 -11.65 17.54 3.70
CA ASN A 199 -11.43 18.98 3.77
C ASN A 199 -12.43 19.72 4.68
N PHE A 200 -13.73 19.39 4.59
CA PHE A 200 -14.77 20.10 5.34
C PHE A 200 -14.87 19.61 6.79
N GLU A 201 -14.60 18.33 6.99
CA GLU A 201 -14.70 17.60 8.25
C GLU A 201 -13.44 17.77 9.12
N GLY A 202 -12.36 18.36 8.58
CA GLY A 202 -11.09 18.53 9.28
C GLY A 202 -10.32 17.22 9.53
N VAL A 203 -10.76 16.09 8.96
CA VAL A 203 -10.19 14.76 9.23
C VAL A 203 -8.90 14.52 8.45
N GLY A 204 -7.86 14.09 9.16
CA GLY A 204 -6.55 13.77 8.62
C GLY A 204 -5.82 12.66 9.38
N VAL A 205 -4.68 12.24 8.85
CA VAL A 205 -3.67 11.49 9.62
C VAL A 205 -2.78 12.47 10.39
N HIS A 206 -2.29 12.07 11.57
CA HIS A 206 -1.26 12.80 12.31
C HIS A 206 -0.60 11.90 13.37
N GLN A 207 0.55 12.31 13.92
CA GLN A 207 1.13 11.63 15.08
C GLN A 207 0.25 11.84 16.32
N TYR A 208 0.02 10.77 17.08
CA TYR A 208 -0.45 10.86 18.46
C TYR A 208 -0.14 9.56 19.23
N ALA A 209 -0.58 9.49 20.50
CA ALA A 209 -0.56 8.25 21.27
C ALA A 209 -1.60 7.22 20.75
N LEU A 210 -1.17 5.97 20.58
CA LEU A 210 -1.99 4.82 20.18
C LEU A 210 -2.36 4.00 21.43
N PRO A 211 -3.66 3.84 21.78
CA PRO A 211 -4.05 3.23 23.06
C PRO A 211 -4.61 1.81 22.97
N GLY A 212 -4.54 1.13 21.80
CA GLY A 212 -5.11 -0.21 21.61
C GLY A 212 -6.61 -0.22 21.28
N TYR A 213 -7.18 0.91 20.88
CA TYR A 213 -8.58 1.04 20.43
C TYR A 213 -8.79 2.37 19.70
N PRO A 214 -9.88 2.54 18.91
CA PRO A 214 -10.21 3.82 18.29
C PRO A 214 -10.57 4.86 19.35
N ALA A 215 -9.75 5.90 19.47
CA ALA A 215 -9.77 6.83 20.59
C ALA A 215 -9.72 8.33 20.21
N SER A 216 -9.82 8.66 18.93
CA SER A 216 -9.70 10.04 18.44
C SER A 216 -11.05 10.75 18.27
N HIS A 217 -10.99 12.04 17.92
CA HIS A 217 -12.10 12.82 17.38
C HIS A 217 -12.01 12.77 15.84
N ALA A 218 -12.52 11.68 15.24
CA ALA A 218 -12.49 11.31 13.80
C ALA A 218 -11.12 11.22 13.08
N CYS A 219 -10.06 11.94 13.47
CA CYS A 219 -8.73 11.85 12.86
C CYS A 219 -8.05 10.48 13.06
N VAL A 220 -7.10 10.12 12.20
CA VAL A 220 -6.40 8.83 12.27
C VAL A 220 -5.02 9.02 12.90
N ARG A 221 -4.83 8.49 14.11
CA ARG A 221 -3.58 8.62 14.87
C ARG A 221 -2.55 7.59 14.42
N LEU A 222 -1.31 8.01 14.31
CA LEU A 222 -0.13 7.24 13.89
C LEU A 222 1.01 7.38 14.90
N TYR A 223 2.01 6.48 14.83
CA TYR A 223 3.34 6.75 15.39
C TYR A 223 4.02 7.92 14.67
N MET A 224 5.08 8.48 15.26
CA MET A 224 5.81 9.63 14.69
C MET A 224 6.39 9.33 13.31
N ASP A 225 7.13 8.22 13.20
CA ASP A 225 7.84 7.85 11.98
C ASP A 225 6.86 7.53 10.83
N ASP A 226 5.71 6.94 11.17
CA ASP A 226 4.61 6.65 10.22
C ASP A 226 3.95 7.94 9.72
N ALA A 227 3.66 8.89 10.63
CA ALA A 227 3.09 10.18 10.28
C ALA A 227 4.05 11.01 9.40
N GLN A 228 5.33 11.06 9.76
CA GLN A 228 6.36 11.73 8.96
C GLN A 228 6.53 11.07 7.59
N TYR A 229 6.58 9.73 7.53
CA TYR A 229 6.69 9.01 6.26
C TYR A 229 5.51 9.34 5.34
N ILE A 230 4.27 9.28 5.82
CA ILE A 230 3.08 9.62 5.02
C ILE A 230 3.09 11.10 4.60
N TYR A 231 3.51 12.00 5.51
CA TYR A 231 3.63 13.43 5.25
C TYR A 231 4.54 13.72 4.05
N ASP A 232 5.68 13.05 3.92
CA ASP A 232 6.63 13.28 2.82
C ASP A 232 6.31 12.43 1.56
N TRP A 233 5.82 11.20 1.75
CA TRP A 233 5.53 10.23 0.67
C TRP A 233 4.27 10.58 -0.16
N ALA A 234 3.19 11.01 0.49
CA ALA A 234 1.92 11.32 -0.16
C ALA A 234 1.86 12.76 -0.70
N LYS A 235 1.07 12.96 -1.76
CA LYS A 235 0.86 14.25 -2.43
C LYS A 235 -0.44 14.89 -1.97
N GLN A 236 -0.40 16.19 -1.76
CA GLN A 236 -1.57 17.02 -1.45
C GLN A 236 -2.27 17.47 -2.75
N TRP A 237 -3.29 18.33 -2.67
CA TRP A 237 -3.91 18.89 -3.88
C TRP A 237 -2.93 19.76 -4.66
N GLU A 238 -2.97 19.64 -5.99
CA GLU A 238 -2.33 20.56 -6.92
C GLU A 238 -3.34 21.68 -7.22
N LEU A 239 -2.99 22.92 -6.89
CA LEU A 239 -3.85 24.09 -7.02
C LEU A 239 -3.38 25.00 -8.16
N ASN A 240 -4.27 25.86 -8.65
CA ASN A 240 -3.91 26.92 -9.58
C ASN A 240 -3.03 28.00 -8.91
N SER A 241 -2.49 28.93 -9.70
CA SER A 241 -1.58 30.00 -9.22
C SER A 241 -2.21 30.95 -8.19
N SER A 242 -3.54 31.08 -8.10
CA SER A 242 -4.20 31.85 -7.04
C SER A 242 -4.55 31.02 -5.79
N GLY A 243 -4.29 29.71 -5.79
CA GLY A 243 -4.62 28.80 -4.69
C GLY A 243 -6.13 28.55 -4.49
N GLN A 244 -6.98 29.00 -5.43
CA GLN A 244 -8.44 29.02 -5.30
C GLN A 244 -9.15 27.87 -6.04
N LYS A 245 -8.51 27.26 -7.05
CA LYS A 245 -9.07 26.17 -7.85
C LYS A 245 -8.18 24.93 -7.77
N VAL A 246 -8.77 23.80 -7.42
CA VAL A 246 -8.10 22.49 -7.47
C VAL A 246 -7.93 22.09 -8.93
N LEU A 247 -6.69 21.93 -9.38
CA LEU A 247 -6.37 21.38 -10.70
C LEU A 247 -6.37 19.86 -10.65
N LYS A 248 -5.81 19.27 -9.59
CA LYS A 248 -5.72 17.83 -9.41
C LYS A 248 -5.73 17.44 -7.92
N LYS A 249 -6.45 16.38 -7.60
CA LYS A 249 -6.53 15.81 -6.26
C LYS A 249 -5.22 15.08 -5.94
N GLY A 250 -4.90 15.00 -4.65
CA GLY A 250 -3.66 14.41 -4.17
C GLY A 250 -3.68 12.89 -4.17
N THR A 251 -2.81 12.27 -3.36
CA THR A 251 -2.87 10.83 -3.11
C THR A 251 -4.24 10.44 -2.53
N PRO A 252 -4.93 9.43 -3.08
CA PRO A 252 -6.16 8.92 -2.48
C PRO A 252 -5.91 8.28 -1.11
N PHE A 253 -6.86 8.51 -0.20
CA PHE A 253 -6.97 7.90 1.11
C PHE A 253 -8.29 7.12 1.14
N MET A 254 -8.20 5.79 1.19
CA MET A 254 -9.33 4.87 1.20
C MET A 254 -9.57 4.39 2.63
N VAL A 255 -10.61 4.89 3.29
CA VAL A 255 -10.99 4.49 4.65
C VAL A 255 -12.16 3.50 4.57
N TYR A 256 -11.99 2.30 5.11
CA TYR A 256 -12.96 1.20 4.93
C TYR A 256 -13.01 0.24 6.13
N GLY A 257 -13.94 -0.72 6.05
CA GLY A 257 -14.20 -1.69 7.11
C GLY A 257 -14.99 -1.08 8.27
N LYS A 258 -15.41 -1.92 9.22
CA LYS A 258 -16.22 -1.52 10.37
C LYS A 258 -15.56 -2.03 11.65
N TYR A 259 -15.28 -1.14 12.59
CA TYR A 259 -14.87 -1.52 13.94
C TYR A 259 -16.10 -1.78 14.80
N ASP A 260 -16.15 -2.92 15.50
CA ASP A 260 -17.16 -3.15 16.53
C ASP A 260 -16.61 -2.72 17.90
N TYR A 261 -17.09 -1.57 18.37
CA TYR A 261 -16.71 -0.95 19.64
C TYR A 261 -17.16 -1.74 20.89
N ASN A 262 -17.88 -2.84 20.72
CA ASN A 262 -18.41 -3.67 21.82
C ASN A 262 -17.83 -5.10 21.79
N ALA A 263 -17.01 -5.45 20.80
CA ALA A 263 -16.41 -6.78 20.63
C ALA A 263 -14.95 -6.84 21.10
N GLU A 264 -14.42 -8.05 21.22
CA GLU A 264 -12.98 -8.29 21.43
C GLU A 264 -12.17 -7.77 20.23
N ALA A 265 -11.11 -6.99 20.50
CA ALA A 265 -10.29 -6.36 19.47
C ALA A 265 -9.75 -7.39 18.45
N PRO A 266 -9.92 -7.20 17.12
CA PRO A 266 -9.66 -8.27 16.13
C PRO A 266 -8.26 -8.88 16.14
N TRP A 267 -7.23 -8.14 16.56
CA TRP A 267 -5.87 -8.68 16.66
C TRP A 267 -5.69 -9.67 17.83
N LEU A 268 -6.50 -9.64 18.88
CA LEU A 268 -6.51 -10.69 19.91
C LEU A 268 -7.07 -12.01 19.37
N GLN A 269 -7.93 -11.94 18.35
CA GLN A 269 -8.53 -13.10 17.70
C GLN A 269 -7.52 -13.84 16.78
N LEU A 270 -6.33 -13.28 16.53
CA LEU A 270 -5.24 -13.96 15.83
C LEU A 270 -4.76 -15.24 16.52
N ALA A 271 -4.94 -15.35 17.84
CA ALA A 271 -4.64 -16.57 18.60
C ALA A 271 -5.69 -17.69 18.42
N LYS A 272 -6.82 -17.39 17.77
CA LYS A 272 -7.93 -18.32 17.46
C LYS A 272 -7.89 -18.71 15.97
N ASP A 273 -7.70 -17.71 15.10
CA ASP A 273 -7.33 -17.89 13.69
C ASP A 273 -6.39 -16.76 13.26
N ARG A 274 -5.21 -17.13 12.77
CA ARG A 274 -4.15 -16.22 12.27
C ARG A 274 -4.61 -15.35 11.08
N LEU A 275 -5.68 -15.73 10.40
CA LEU A 275 -6.21 -15.03 9.22
C LEU A 275 -7.27 -13.96 9.57
N ASN A 276 -7.69 -13.83 10.84
CA ASN A 276 -8.75 -12.90 11.28
C ASN A 276 -8.56 -11.44 10.81
N ASN A 277 -7.30 -10.97 10.71
CA ASN A 277 -7.01 -9.60 10.28
C ASN A 277 -6.92 -9.43 8.75
N ASN A 278 -7.01 -10.49 7.95
CA ASN A 278 -6.95 -10.39 6.49
C ASN A 278 -8.18 -9.66 5.93
N LEU A 279 -8.05 -9.05 4.74
CA LEU A 279 -9.14 -8.41 4.02
C LEU A 279 -10.32 -9.37 3.78
N ILE A 280 -11.52 -8.97 4.20
CA ILE A 280 -12.75 -9.74 3.96
C ILE A 280 -13.46 -9.32 2.67
N ASN A 281 -14.38 -10.15 2.17
CA ASN A 281 -15.09 -9.92 0.91
C ASN A 281 -15.85 -8.58 0.85
N GLU A 282 -16.43 -8.12 1.97
CA GLU A 282 -17.09 -6.82 2.09
C GLU A 282 -16.11 -5.65 1.93
N GLU A 283 -14.92 -5.76 2.55
CA GLU A 283 -13.84 -4.76 2.42
C GLU A 283 -13.28 -4.75 0.99
N MET A 284 -13.12 -5.92 0.37
CA MET A 284 -12.71 -6.04 -1.04
C MET A 284 -13.75 -5.49 -2.03
N ALA A 285 -15.05 -5.64 -1.74
CA ALA A 285 -16.11 -5.00 -2.52
C ALA A 285 -16.08 -3.47 -2.35
N THR A 286 -15.92 -2.98 -1.12
CA THR A 286 -15.77 -1.55 -0.81
C THR A 286 -14.57 -0.93 -1.53
N LEU A 287 -13.42 -1.60 -1.53
CA LEU A 287 -12.23 -1.12 -2.24
C LEU A 287 -12.41 -1.10 -3.77
N LYS A 288 -13.18 -2.04 -4.35
CA LYS A 288 -13.51 -2.03 -5.79
C LYS A 288 -14.41 -0.85 -6.18
N ASP A 289 -15.38 -0.48 -5.34
CA ASP A 289 -16.19 0.74 -5.50
C ASP A 289 -15.31 2.01 -5.46
N TYR A 290 -14.36 2.08 -4.53
CA TYR A 290 -13.42 3.21 -4.45
C TYR A 290 -12.46 3.26 -5.66
N VAL A 291 -12.03 2.11 -6.18
CA VAL A 291 -11.27 2.04 -7.44
C VAL A 291 -12.09 2.55 -8.63
N ALA A 292 -13.37 2.19 -8.73
CA ALA A 292 -14.24 2.69 -9.79
C ALA A 292 -14.35 4.22 -9.74
N LYS A 293 -14.64 4.79 -8.56
CA LYS A 293 -14.74 6.25 -8.32
C LYS A 293 -13.42 6.99 -8.55
N TYR A 294 -12.28 6.36 -8.25
CA TYR A 294 -10.97 6.89 -8.62
C TYR A 294 -10.77 6.93 -10.14
N ASN A 295 -11.11 5.84 -10.84
CA ASN A 295 -10.97 5.75 -12.30
C ASN A 295 -11.92 6.72 -13.04
N GLU A 296 -13.13 6.98 -12.51
CA GLU A 296 -14.03 8.04 -12.99
C GLU A 296 -13.43 9.44 -12.82
N TYR A 297 -12.77 9.68 -11.67
CA TYR A 297 -12.04 10.93 -11.44
C TYR A 297 -10.84 11.11 -12.37
N ILE A 298 -10.04 10.06 -12.62
CA ILE A 298 -8.91 10.14 -13.56
C ILE A 298 -9.41 10.44 -14.99
N LYS A 299 -10.47 9.77 -15.44
CA LYS A 299 -11.11 10.04 -16.74
C LYS A 299 -11.68 11.47 -16.89
N SER A 300 -11.94 12.18 -15.79
CA SER A 300 -12.40 13.58 -15.84
C SER A 300 -11.28 14.62 -15.80
N ILE A 301 -10.02 14.21 -15.62
CA ILE A 301 -8.83 15.06 -15.78
C ILE A 301 -7.94 14.67 -16.98
N GLU A 302 -8.11 13.48 -17.54
CA GLU A 302 -7.39 13.09 -18.77
C GLU A 302 -7.88 13.89 -20.00
N PRO A 303 -7.01 14.25 -20.98
CA PRO A 303 -7.34 15.23 -22.03
C PRO A 303 -8.34 14.79 -23.13
N SER A 304 -9.29 13.90 -22.80
CA SER A 304 -10.34 13.41 -23.70
C SER A 304 -11.56 14.33 -23.82
N ASN A 305 -11.68 15.36 -22.95
CA ASN A 305 -12.75 16.34 -22.96
C ASN A 305 -12.16 17.76 -22.86
N LEU A 306 -12.04 18.46 -24.00
CA LEU A 306 -11.39 19.78 -24.09
C LEU A 306 -12.10 20.91 -23.33
N ASP A 307 -13.39 20.75 -23.02
CA ASP A 307 -14.24 21.82 -22.47
C ASP A 307 -14.79 21.55 -21.05
N LYS A 308 -14.42 20.44 -20.39
CA LYS A 308 -14.91 20.15 -19.02
C LYS A 308 -14.02 20.76 -17.94
N GLU A 309 -14.26 22.03 -17.66
CA GLU A 309 -13.81 22.63 -16.40
C GLU A 309 -14.37 21.84 -15.20
N LEU A 310 -13.50 21.41 -14.29
CA LEU A 310 -13.92 20.97 -12.96
C LEU A 310 -14.45 22.17 -12.16
N SER A 311 -15.77 22.30 -12.10
CA SER A 311 -16.44 23.20 -11.16
C SER A 311 -16.30 22.67 -9.73
N VAL A 312 -15.67 23.44 -8.85
CA VAL A 312 -15.76 23.20 -7.40
C VAL A 312 -17.20 23.40 -6.93
N ASP A 313 -17.68 22.52 -6.07
CA ASP A 313 -19.03 22.59 -5.51
C ASP A 313 -19.26 23.91 -4.75
N LYS A 314 -20.48 24.46 -4.88
CA LYS A 314 -20.86 25.72 -4.21
C LYS A 314 -20.75 25.56 -2.68
N GLY A 315 -19.70 26.16 -2.11
CA GLY A 315 -19.39 26.08 -0.68
C GLY A 315 -17.89 25.98 -0.38
N THR A 316 -17.03 25.76 -1.38
CA THR A 316 -15.56 25.74 -1.19
C THR A 316 -14.99 27.12 -0.84
N VAL A 317 -15.00 27.46 0.45
CA VAL A 317 -14.20 28.56 1.01
C VAL A 317 -12.81 28.02 1.34
N ILE A 318 -11.76 28.65 0.79
CA ILE A 318 -10.37 28.34 1.11
C ILE A 318 -9.83 29.40 2.05
N THR A 319 -9.85 29.10 3.35
CA THR A 319 -9.19 29.90 4.40
C THR A 319 -7.81 29.32 4.71
N TYR A 320 -6.77 30.10 4.43
CA TYR A 320 -5.45 29.93 5.05
C TYR A 320 -5.37 30.87 6.27
N ASN A 321 -5.15 30.30 7.44
CA ASN A 321 -4.70 30.95 8.69
C ASN A 321 -3.82 29.91 9.44
#